data_AF-A0A5M9K1P8-F1
#
_entry.id   AF-A0A5M9K1P8-F1
#
_cell.length_a   1.000
_cell.length_b   1.000
_cell.length_c   1.000
_cell.angle_alpha   90.00
_cell.angle_beta   90.00
_cell.angle_gamma   90.00
#
_symmetry.space_group_name_H-M   'P 1'
#
loop_
_entity.id
_entity.type
_entity.pdbx_description
1 polymer ?
#
loop_
_entity_poly.entity_id
_entity_poly.type
_entity_poly.pdbx_seq_one_letter_code
_entity_poly.pdbx_strand_id
1 'polypeptide(L)'
;MATRSAVAKAAKAAAAGEKDGKGKGNGKEGGAGPADGEGKSLDCATHRGSAFGAPGHGGAEEGGGGGGMCGSLVQMRFEDTDNKALFLASEKAKKKGVPLVTLFVVSPQDWEAHLTAPVRVDFILRTLAVLKADLAKLDIPLHVEVVEKRRDVLGRISTLLGEWGAKHLFANVEYEVDELRREAKMVRDFVEGGVAVDVVHDTCVVNPGELVSGQGKPYAVYSPWFRSWVAHLHENGHLLDLFAAPGANPSSAREKIRSLV
;
A
#
# COMPACT_ATOMS: atom_id res chain seq x y z
N MET A 1 -23.51 -12.25 15.10
CA MET A 1 -22.53 -13.10 14.38
C MET A 1 -22.80 -12.98 12.88
N ALA A 2 -22.51 -11.82 12.28
CA ALA A 2 -22.53 -11.67 10.83
C ALA A 2 -21.36 -12.50 10.28
N THR A 3 -21.66 -13.53 9.51
CA THR A 3 -20.77 -14.65 9.22
C THR A 3 -19.60 -14.23 8.34
N ARG A 4 -18.45 -14.88 8.58
CA ARG A 4 -17.16 -14.81 7.87
C ARG A 4 -17.24 -14.71 6.33
N SER A 5 -18.35 -15.16 5.73
CA SER A 5 -18.67 -15.10 4.30
C SER A 5 -19.16 -13.73 3.81
N ALA A 6 -19.81 -12.93 4.66
CA ALA A 6 -20.41 -11.65 4.28
C ALA A 6 -19.37 -10.56 3.99
N VAL A 7 -18.26 -10.53 4.75
CA VAL A 7 -17.19 -9.54 4.59
C VAL A 7 -16.41 -9.77 3.29
N ALA A 8 -16.03 -11.02 3.00
CA ALA A 8 -15.40 -11.38 1.73
C ALA A 8 -16.34 -11.13 0.54
N LYS A 9 -17.64 -11.43 0.69
CA LYS A 9 -18.64 -11.17 -0.36
C LYS A 9 -18.89 -9.67 -0.58
N ALA A 10 -18.88 -8.86 0.47
CA ALA A 10 -19.00 -7.40 0.38
C ALA A 10 -17.75 -6.76 -0.24
N ALA A 11 -16.55 -7.19 0.15
CA ALA A 11 -15.29 -6.77 -0.47
C ALA A 11 -15.25 -7.11 -1.96
N LYS A 12 -15.68 -8.32 -2.32
CA LYS A 12 -15.74 -8.77 -3.71
C LYS A 12 -16.81 -8.03 -4.53
N ALA A 13 -17.94 -7.69 -3.92
CA ALA A 13 -18.97 -6.88 -4.56
C ALA A 13 -18.54 -5.41 -4.76
N ALA A 14 -17.83 -4.83 -3.78
CA ALA A 14 -17.30 -3.47 -3.86
C ALA A 14 -16.15 -3.35 -4.90
N ALA A 15 -15.33 -4.39 -5.06
CA ALA A 15 -14.29 -4.44 -6.08
C ALA A 15 -14.84 -4.66 -7.51
N ALA A 16 -16.04 -5.25 -7.65
CA ALA A 16 -16.55 -5.76 -8.92
C ALA A 16 -17.52 -4.83 -9.69
N GLY A 17 -17.72 -3.58 -9.27
CA GLY A 17 -18.46 -2.53 -9.99
C GLY A 17 -19.40 -2.99 -11.13
N GLU A 18 -20.64 -3.30 -10.77
CA GLU A 18 -21.85 -3.37 -11.59
C GLU A 18 -21.79 -4.14 -12.94
N LYS A 19 -22.17 -5.43 -12.89
CA LYS A 19 -22.81 -6.10 -14.03
C LYS A 19 -24.22 -6.55 -13.64
N ASP A 20 -25.18 -5.93 -14.29
CA ASP A 20 -26.60 -6.27 -14.22
C ASP A 20 -26.88 -7.75 -14.50
N GLY A 21 -27.67 -8.33 -13.59
CA GLY A 21 -28.78 -9.26 -13.84
C GLY A 21 -28.61 -10.45 -14.80
N LYS A 22 -28.44 -11.65 -14.23
CA LYS A 22 -29.39 -12.80 -14.28
C LYS A 22 -28.66 -14.14 -14.14
N GLY A 23 -29.30 -15.08 -13.42
CA GLY A 23 -29.18 -16.52 -13.73
C GLY A 23 -28.77 -17.41 -12.56
N LYS A 24 -29.78 -18.04 -11.95
CA LYS A 24 -29.68 -19.13 -10.96
C LYS A 24 -28.93 -20.36 -11.50
N GLY A 25 -28.26 -21.10 -10.61
CA GLY A 25 -27.82 -22.48 -10.87
C GLY A 25 -27.17 -23.14 -9.65
N ASN A 26 -27.84 -24.16 -9.10
CA ASN A 26 -27.53 -24.94 -7.90
C ASN A 26 -26.32 -25.89 -8.08
N GLY A 27 -25.67 -26.30 -6.97
CA GLY A 27 -25.14 -27.68 -6.89
C GLY A 27 -23.87 -27.97 -6.08
N LYS A 28 -24.10 -28.41 -4.83
CA LYS A 28 -23.47 -29.53 -4.10
C LYS A 28 -22.06 -29.46 -3.48
N GLU A 29 -22.07 -29.99 -2.26
CA GLU A 29 -21.04 -30.18 -1.24
C GLU A 29 -20.16 -31.42 -1.48
N GLY A 30 -19.05 -31.47 -0.73
CA GLY A 30 -18.21 -32.64 -0.45
C GLY A 30 -16.74 -32.21 -0.36
N GLY A 31 -15.92 -32.57 0.62
CA GLY A 31 -16.00 -33.42 1.80
C GLY A 31 -14.65 -33.28 2.52
N ALA A 32 -14.64 -33.44 3.85
CA ALA A 32 -13.47 -33.25 4.70
C ALA A 32 -12.48 -34.42 4.67
N GLY A 33 -11.21 -34.15 5.00
CA GLY A 33 -10.22 -35.15 5.39
C GLY A 33 -8.89 -34.51 5.82
N PRO A 34 -8.26 -34.94 6.94
CA PRO A 34 -7.28 -34.14 7.70
C PRO A 34 -5.83 -34.55 7.43
N ALA A 35 -4.87 -33.73 7.85
CA ALA A 35 -3.49 -34.17 8.09
C ALA A 35 -2.83 -33.32 9.17
N ASP A 36 -2.51 -34.00 10.27
CA ASP A 36 -1.66 -33.56 11.37
C ASP A 36 -0.20 -33.36 10.91
N GLY A 37 0.54 -32.52 11.64
CA GLY A 37 1.97 -32.32 11.42
C GLY A 37 2.59 -31.41 12.47
N GLU A 38 3.16 -32.02 13.51
CA GLU A 38 3.85 -31.40 14.63
C GLU A 38 5.12 -30.61 14.24
N GLY A 39 5.42 -29.59 15.05
CA GLY A 39 6.77 -29.31 15.54
C GLY A 39 7.69 -28.42 14.69
N LYS A 40 7.99 -27.21 15.20
CA LYS A 40 9.21 -26.95 15.98
C LYS A 40 9.36 -25.47 16.31
N SER A 41 9.72 -25.22 17.57
CA SER A 41 10.18 -23.96 18.13
C SER A 41 11.42 -23.46 17.40
N LEU A 42 11.48 -22.16 17.14
CA LEU A 42 12.73 -21.46 16.84
C LEU A 42 12.79 -20.17 17.65
N ASP A 43 13.78 -20.15 18.54
CA ASP A 43 14.20 -19.03 19.36
C ASP A 43 14.50 -17.79 18.51
N CYS A 44 13.94 -16.64 18.91
CA CYS A 44 14.28 -15.35 18.34
C CYS A 44 15.47 -14.76 19.10
N ALA A 45 16.66 -14.95 18.51
CA ALA A 45 17.87 -14.26 18.92
C ALA A 45 17.76 -12.76 18.59
N THR A 46 17.88 -11.96 19.64
CA THR A 46 18.20 -10.53 19.62
C THR A 46 19.33 -10.19 18.67
N HIS A 47 19.05 -9.40 17.62
CA HIS A 47 20.07 -8.56 17.00
C HIS A 47 19.62 -7.11 16.89
N ARG A 48 20.54 -6.26 17.33
CA ARG A 48 20.46 -4.83 17.53
C ARG A 48 20.34 -4.11 16.19
N GLY A 49 19.72 -2.93 16.25
CA GLY A 49 19.47 -2.06 15.12
C GLY A 49 20.74 -1.67 14.36
N SER A 50 20.55 -1.51 13.05
CA SER A 50 21.33 -0.60 12.23
C SER A 50 20.35 0.43 11.66
N ALA A 51 20.75 1.69 11.75
CA ALA A 51 20.02 2.85 11.30
C ALA A 51 19.60 2.71 9.82
N PHE A 52 18.33 3.00 9.53
CA PHE A 52 17.91 3.36 8.18
C PHE A 52 18.43 4.76 7.89
N GLY A 53 19.65 4.83 7.35
CA GLY A 53 20.17 6.05 6.73
C GLY A 53 19.37 6.37 5.47
N ALA A 54 19.18 7.67 5.22
CA ALA A 54 18.51 8.19 4.03
C ALA A 54 19.04 7.51 2.73
N PRO A 55 18.18 7.16 1.77
CA PRO A 55 18.65 6.60 0.52
C PRO A 55 19.39 7.68 -0.27
N GLY A 56 20.70 7.48 -0.42
CA GLY A 56 21.52 8.21 -1.39
C GLY A 56 20.96 8.01 -2.79
N HIS A 57 20.87 9.10 -3.56
CA HIS A 57 20.50 9.08 -4.96
C HIS A 57 21.54 8.28 -5.79
N GLY A 58 21.27 6.99 -5.98
CA GLY A 58 21.91 6.18 -7.00
C GLY A 58 21.24 6.43 -8.35
N GLY A 59 21.88 7.21 -9.20
CA GLY A 59 21.46 7.39 -10.60
C GLY A 59 21.72 6.11 -11.40
N ALA A 60 20.67 5.39 -11.75
CA ALA A 60 20.71 4.42 -12.84
C ALA A 60 20.36 5.16 -14.14
N GLU A 61 21.32 5.27 -15.07
CA GLU A 61 21.05 5.63 -16.46
C GLU A 61 20.30 4.47 -17.14
N GLU A 62 19.14 4.77 -17.74
CA GLU A 62 18.37 3.82 -18.56
C GLU A 62 18.75 4.01 -20.03
N GLY A 63 19.36 2.98 -20.61
CA GLY A 63 19.48 2.80 -22.05
C GLY A 63 18.10 2.61 -22.70
N GLY A 64 17.88 3.28 -23.83
CA GLY A 64 16.59 3.32 -24.51
C GLY A 64 16.18 2.02 -25.21
N GLY A 65 14.87 1.88 -25.41
CA GLY A 65 14.28 0.98 -26.42
C GLY A 65 13.28 -0.02 -25.86
N GLY A 66 12.00 0.37 -25.82
CA GLY A 66 10.88 -0.55 -25.60
C GLY A 66 9.67 0.18 -25.07
N GLY A 67 8.57 0.21 -25.83
CA GLY A 67 7.28 0.82 -25.46
C GLY A 67 6.57 0.06 -24.34
N GLY A 68 7.22 -0.07 -23.18
CA GLY A 68 6.67 -0.56 -21.95
C GLY A 68 5.89 0.54 -21.24
N MET A 69 4.66 0.23 -20.88
CA MET A 69 3.72 1.13 -20.24
C MET A 69 4.22 1.45 -18.82
N CYS A 70 4.86 2.59 -18.59
CA CYS A 70 5.52 2.85 -17.30
C CYS A 70 4.52 3.41 -16.27
N GLY A 71 3.67 2.56 -15.71
CA GLY A 71 2.81 2.96 -14.58
C GLY A 71 3.65 3.27 -13.33
N SER A 72 3.30 4.32 -12.59
CA SER A 72 3.65 4.40 -11.16
C SER A 72 2.48 3.83 -10.38
N LEU A 73 2.76 2.90 -9.45
CA LEU A 73 1.74 2.29 -8.61
C LEU A 73 1.79 2.88 -7.20
N VAL A 74 0.63 3.12 -6.59
CA VAL A 74 0.55 3.52 -5.17
C VAL A 74 -0.26 2.51 -4.38
N GLN A 75 0.31 1.94 -3.30
CA GLN A 75 -0.46 1.26 -2.26
C GLN A 75 -0.99 2.33 -1.28
N MET A 76 -2.30 2.55 -1.31
CA MET A 76 -2.91 3.80 -0.84
C MET A 76 -3.34 3.80 0.63
N ARG A 77 -3.09 4.94 1.29
CA ARG A 77 -3.92 5.53 2.35
C ARG A 77 -5.15 6.21 1.72
N PHE A 78 -6.26 6.30 2.46
CA PHE A 78 -7.57 6.68 1.93
C PHE A 78 -7.79 8.18 1.64
N GLU A 79 -6.74 8.91 1.26
CA GLU A 79 -6.77 10.37 1.07
C GLU A 79 -6.00 10.75 -0.21
N ASP A 80 -6.55 11.70 -0.98
CA ASP A 80 -5.98 12.24 -2.21
C ASP A 80 -5.14 13.51 -1.98
N THR A 81 -5.37 14.22 -0.89
CA THR A 81 -4.53 15.32 -0.38
C THR A 81 -3.62 14.86 0.74
N ASP A 82 -2.48 15.53 0.93
CA ASP A 82 -1.52 15.27 2.02
C ASP A 82 -1.09 13.81 2.14
N ASN A 83 -0.93 13.16 1.00
CA ASN A 83 -0.48 11.78 0.89
C ASN A 83 0.86 11.75 0.16
N LYS A 84 1.94 11.56 0.93
CA LYS A 84 3.31 11.66 0.43
C LYS A 84 3.62 10.66 -0.67
N ALA A 85 3.24 9.38 -0.52
CA ALA A 85 3.45 8.39 -1.58
C ALA A 85 2.73 8.76 -2.87
N LEU A 86 1.48 9.20 -2.77
CA LEU A 86 0.68 9.61 -3.93
C LEU A 86 1.27 10.85 -4.62
N PHE A 87 1.67 11.86 -3.85
CA PHE A 87 2.32 13.06 -4.36
C PHE A 87 3.63 12.73 -5.10
N LEU A 88 4.50 11.93 -4.49
CA LEU A 88 5.78 11.54 -5.10
C LEU A 88 5.57 10.70 -6.37
N ALA A 89 4.61 9.79 -6.36
CA ALA A 89 4.24 9.00 -7.53
C ALA A 89 3.72 9.89 -8.67
N SER A 90 2.85 10.85 -8.36
CA SER A 90 2.33 11.85 -9.31
C SER A 90 3.46 12.68 -9.94
N GLU A 91 4.36 13.21 -9.11
CA GLU A 91 5.50 14.00 -9.58
C GLU A 91 6.45 13.18 -10.46
N LYS A 92 6.70 11.92 -10.09
CA LYS A 92 7.52 11.00 -10.89
C LYS A 92 6.87 10.69 -12.23
N ALA A 93 5.58 10.34 -12.22
CA ALA A 93 4.80 10.02 -13.40
C ALA A 93 4.77 11.20 -14.38
N LYS A 94 4.51 12.41 -13.87
CA LYS A 94 4.52 13.66 -14.64
C LYS A 94 5.88 13.94 -15.29
N LYS A 95 6.98 13.80 -14.54
CA LYS A 95 8.35 13.99 -15.05
C LYS A 95 8.71 13.01 -16.17
N LYS A 96 8.24 11.77 -16.07
CA LYS A 96 8.49 10.72 -17.08
C LYS A 96 7.46 10.73 -18.23
N GLY A 97 6.39 11.53 -18.14
CA GLY A 97 5.33 11.60 -19.15
C GLY A 97 4.50 10.31 -19.24
N VAL A 98 4.35 9.62 -18.12
CA VAL A 98 3.71 8.31 -18.01
C VAL A 98 2.50 8.39 -17.10
N PRO A 99 1.50 7.52 -17.24
CA PRO A 99 0.30 7.64 -16.44
C PRO A 99 0.49 7.04 -15.03
N LEU A 100 -0.16 7.66 -14.05
CA LEU A 100 -0.26 7.20 -12.67
C LEU A 100 -1.43 6.23 -12.52
N VAL A 101 -1.22 5.12 -11.80
CA VAL A 101 -2.25 4.14 -11.42
C VAL A 101 -2.19 3.94 -9.92
N THR A 102 -3.34 3.81 -9.26
CA THR A 102 -3.40 3.53 -7.82
C THR A 102 -3.98 2.14 -7.58
N LEU A 103 -3.49 1.44 -6.56
CA LEU A 103 -3.95 0.10 -6.18
C LEU A 103 -4.30 0.05 -4.70
N PHE A 104 -5.41 -0.61 -4.43
CA PHE A 104 -5.74 -1.07 -3.09
C PHE A 104 -5.98 -2.57 -3.11
N VAL A 105 -5.25 -3.31 -2.27
CA VAL A 105 -5.44 -4.76 -2.13
C VAL A 105 -6.28 -5.02 -0.88
N VAL A 106 -7.44 -5.65 -1.08
CA VAL A 106 -8.24 -6.18 0.01
C VAL A 106 -7.83 -7.63 0.26
N SER A 107 -7.35 -7.93 1.47
CA SER A 107 -7.10 -9.30 1.89
C SER A 107 -8.00 -9.69 3.07
N PRO A 108 -9.07 -10.46 2.83
CA PRO A 108 -9.95 -10.93 3.90
C PRO A 108 -9.23 -11.73 4.99
N GLN A 109 -8.24 -12.57 4.65
CA GLN A 109 -7.44 -13.28 5.65
C GLN A 109 -6.60 -12.35 6.51
N ASP A 110 -6.11 -11.25 5.93
CA ASP A 110 -5.36 -10.23 6.68
C ASP A 110 -6.29 -9.53 7.69
N TRP A 111 -7.48 -9.10 7.24
CA TRP A 111 -8.49 -8.54 8.14
C TRP A 111 -8.94 -9.51 9.24
N GLU A 112 -9.05 -10.80 8.94
CA GLU A 112 -9.38 -11.82 9.94
C GLU A 112 -8.24 -12.01 10.94
N ALA A 113 -6.99 -12.09 10.46
CA ALA A 113 -5.81 -12.23 11.32
C ALA A 113 -5.63 -11.04 12.27
N HIS A 114 -5.97 -9.83 11.82
CA HIS A 114 -5.91 -8.61 12.63
C HIS A 114 -7.20 -8.30 13.42
N LEU A 115 -8.17 -9.22 13.43
CA LEU A 115 -9.46 -9.07 14.13
C LEU A 115 -10.18 -7.77 13.74
N THR A 116 -10.05 -7.35 12.48
CA THR A 116 -10.64 -6.11 11.98
C THR A 116 -12.16 -6.16 12.09
N ALA A 117 -12.73 -5.22 12.85
CA ALA A 117 -14.16 -5.18 13.08
C ALA A 117 -14.94 -4.99 11.75
N PRO A 118 -16.10 -5.64 11.55
CA PRO A 118 -16.90 -5.49 10.34
C PRO A 118 -17.28 -4.04 10.02
N VAL A 119 -17.53 -3.22 11.05
CA VAL A 119 -17.83 -1.79 10.89
C VAL A 119 -16.63 -1.00 10.34
N ARG A 120 -15.40 -1.39 10.71
CA ARG A 120 -14.18 -0.78 10.18
C ARG A 120 -13.96 -1.18 8.72
N VAL A 121 -14.22 -2.44 8.38
CA VAL A 121 -14.17 -2.90 6.99
C VAL A 121 -15.17 -2.13 6.12
N ASP A 122 -16.42 -2.02 6.58
CA ASP A 122 -17.46 -1.29 5.87
C ASP A 122 -17.10 0.20 5.69
N PHE A 123 -16.54 0.84 6.72
CA PHE A 123 -16.01 2.21 6.62
C PHE A 123 -14.92 2.32 5.54
N ILE A 124 -13.92 1.42 5.56
CA ILE A 124 -12.84 1.37 4.56
C ILE A 124 -13.40 1.28 3.14
N LEU A 125 -14.32 0.36 2.88
CA LEU A 125 -14.88 0.14 1.54
C LEU A 125 -15.69 1.35 1.05
N ARG A 126 -16.44 2.01 1.94
CA ARG A 126 -17.16 3.25 1.60
C ARG A 126 -16.21 4.40 1.29
N THR A 127 -15.13 4.55 2.06
CA THR A 127 -14.11 5.57 1.80
C THR A 127 -13.38 5.30 0.49
N LEU A 128 -13.06 4.04 0.17
CA LEU A 128 -12.49 3.67 -1.12
C LEU A 128 -13.37 4.04 -2.32
N ALA A 129 -14.69 3.90 -2.18
CA ALA A 129 -15.63 4.30 -3.24
C ALA A 129 -15.59 5.82 -3.49
N VAL A 130 -15.50 6.63 -2.43
CA VAL A 130 -15.34 8.09 -2.52
C VAL A 130 -14.01 8.44 -3.18
N LEU A 131 -12.90 7.87 -2.68
CA LEU A 131 -11.56 8.10 -3.21
C LEU A 131 -11.46 7.70 -4.69
N LYS A 132 -12.08 6.59 -5.09
CA LYS A 132 -12.14 6.16 -6.50
C LYS A 132 -12.83 7.22 -7.37
N ALA A 133 -13.94 7.79 -6.89
CA ALA A 133 -14.67 8.83 -7.62
C ALA A 133 -13.87 10.14 -7.71
N ASP A 134 -13.13 10.51 -6.67
CA ASP A 134 -12.29 11.72 -6.68
C ASP A 134 -11.08 11.57 -7.60
N LEU A 135 -10.37 10.44 -7.55
CA LEU A 135 -9.26 10.14 -8.45
C LEU A 135 -9.71 10.03 -9.92
N ALA A 136 -10.92 9.52 -10.18
CA ALA A 136 -11.48 9.45 -11.53
C ALA A 136 -11.67 10.83 -12.19
N LYS A 137 -11.95 11.89 -11.41
CA LYS A 137 -12.02 13.28 -11.92
C LYS A 137 -10.67 13.76 -12.47
N LEU A 138 -9.58 13.16 -12.00
CA LEU A 138 -8.20 13.43 -12.40
C LEU A 138 -7.69 12.43 -13.44
N ASP A 139 -8.56 11.56 -13.98
CA ASP A 139 -8.19 10.46 -14.87
C ASP A 139 -7.16 9.49 -14.26
N ILE A 140 -7.12 9.40 -12.92
CA ILE A 140 -6.28 8.46 -12.18
C ILE A 140 -7.12 7.25 -11.77
N PRO A 141 -6.88 6.05 -12.31
CA PRO A 141 -7.61 4.86 -11.91
C PRO A 141 -7.20 4.38 -10.53
N LEU A 142 -8.18 3.99 -9.72
CA LEU A 142 -8.01 3.20 -8.50
C LEU A 142 -8.47 1.77 -8.74
N HIS A 143 -7.50 0.88 -8.95
CA HIS A 143 -7.71 -0.56 -9.07
C HIS A 143 -7.87 -1.16 -7.67
N VAL A 144 -8.96 -1.89 -7.43
CA VAL A 144 -9.18 -2.59 -6.17
C VAL A 144 -9.15 -4.08 -6.43
N GLU A 145 -8.17 -4.77 -5.84
CA GLU A 145 -7.99 -6.20 -6.03
C GLU A 145 -8.30 -6.95 -4.74
N VAL A 146 -9.13 -8.00 -4.81
CA VAL A 146 -9.34 -8.90 -3.67
C VAL A 146 -8.40 -10.09 -3.76
N VAL A 147 -7.51 -10.23 -2.78
CA VAL A 147 -6.60 -11.37 -2.65
C VAL A 147 -6.90 -12.11 -1.36
N GLU A 148 -7.62 -13.22 -1.48
CA GLU A 148 -8.09 -14.01 -0.34
C GLU A 148 -6.98 -14.42 0.61
N LYS A 149 -5.83 -14.86 0.09
CA LYS A 149 -4.70 -15.33 0.91
C LYS A 149 -3.64 -14.26 1.07
N ARG A 150 -3.31 -13.89 2.31
CA ARG A 150 -2.29 -12.88 2.65
C ARG A 150 -0.93 -13.15 1.99
N ARG A 151 -0.51 -14.43 1.97
CA ARG A 151 0.77 -14.84 1.36
C ARG A 151 0.84 -14.62 -0.16
N ASP A 152 -0.31 -14.55 -0.84
CA ASP A 152 -0.38 -14.41 -2.30
C ASP A 152 -0.41 -12.91 -2.72
N VAL A 153 -0.56 -11.98 -1.76
CA VAL A 153 -0.68 -10.52 -2.02
C VAL A 153 0.50 -9.99 -2.83
N LEU A 154 1.74 -10.22 -2.39
CA LEU A 154 2.92 -9.70 -3.09
C LEU A 154 3.09 -10.33 -4.48
N GLY A 155 2.75 -11.62 -4.62
CA GLY A 155 2.77 -12.30 -5.92
C GLY A 155 1.76 -11.67 -6.88
N ARG A 156 0.56 -11.36 -6.40
CA ARG A 156 -0.46 -10.70 -7.22
C ARG A 156 -0.06 -9.27 -7.60
N ILE A 157 0.49 -8.50 -6.66
CA ILE A 157 1.01 -7.15 -6.96
C ILE A 157 2.11 -7.23 -8.03
N SER A 158 3.04 -8.19 -7.93
CA SER A 158 4.08 -8.40 -8.94
C SER A 158 3.50 -8.72 -10.32
N THR A 159 2.47 -9.57 -10.39
CA THR A 159 1.75 -9.84 -11.64
C THR A 159 1.12 -8.57 -12.22
N LEU A 160 0.41 -7.78 -11.41
CA LEU A 160 -0.23 -6.53 -11.84
C LEU A 160 0.80 -5.51 -12.34
N LEU A 161 1.93 -5.35 -11.64
CA LEU A 161 3.04 -4.50 -12.08
C LEU A 161 3.55 -4.93 -13.46
N GLY A 162 3.69 -6.24 -13.70
CA GLY A 162 4.07 -6.79 -15.00
C GLY A 162 3.04 -6.54 -16.09
N GLU A 163 1.76 -6.81 -15.82
CA GLU A 163 0.63 -6.56 -16.75
C GLU A 163 0.53 -5.08 -17.14
N TRP A 164 0.82 -4.17 -16.20
CA TRP A 164 0.74 -2.74 -16.43
C TRP A 164 2.04 -2.14 -16.95
N GLY A 165 3.13 -2.91 -17.01
CA GLY A 165 4.47 -2.43 -17.36
C GLY A 165 5.10 -1.48 -16.33
N ALA A 166 4.54 -1.41 -15.12
CA ALA A 166 4.93 -0.47 -14.08
C ALA A 166 6.36 -0.73 -13.60
N LYS A 167 7.17 0.34 -13.54
CA LYS A 167 8.60 0.29 -13.13
C LYS A 167 8.88 1.00 -11.81
N HIS A 168 7.91 1.74 -11.30
CA HIS A 168 7.99 2.44 -10.02
C HIS A 168 6.78 2.10 -9.16
N LEU A 169 7.02 1.72 -7.91
CA LEU A 169 6.01 1.50 -6.89
C LEU A 169 6.31 2.42 -5.71
N PHE A 170 5.32 3.21 -5.32
CA PHE A 170 5.34 4.03 -4.12
C PHE A 170 4.36 3.45 -3.10
N ALA A 171 4.72 3.43 -1.83
CA ALA A 171 3.83 3.00 -0.76
C ALA A 171 4.09 3.83 0.51
N ASN A 172 3.06 4.07 1.29
CA ASN A 172 3.24 4.59 2.64
C ASN A 172 3.59 3.43 3.58
N VAL A 173 4.50 3.67 4.51
CA VAL A 173 4.86 2.69 5.54
C VAL A 173 3.73 2.51 6.55
N GLU A 174 3.50 1.27 6.94
CA GLU A 174 2.70 0.90 8.10
C GLU A 174 3.67 0.31 9.15
N TYR A 175 3.60 0.78 10.40
CA TYR A 175 4.64 0.48 11.41
C TYR A 175 4.37 -0.81 12.20
N GLU A 176 3.26 -1.46 11.92
CA GLU A 176 2.87 -2.73 12.48
C GLU A 176 3.82 -3.84 12.01
N VAL A 177 4.06 -4.84 12.87
CA VAL A 177 5.13 -5.85 12.64
C VAL A 177 4.89 -6.67 11.38
N ASP A 178 3.63 -6.98 11.11
CA ASP A 178 3.20 -7.81 9.99
C ASP A 178 3.34 -7.07 8.66
N GLU A 179 2.98 -5.80 8.66
CA GLU A 179 3.12 -4.84 7.58
C GLU A 179 4.60 -4.61 7.29
N LEU A 180 5.40 -4.19 8.27
CA LEU A 180 6.83 -3.95 8.08
C LEU A 180 7.57 -5.15 7.47
N ARG A 181 7.19 -6.38 7.85
CA ARG A 181 7.73 -7.61 7.24
C ARG A 181 7.31 -7.76 5.78
N ARG A 182 6.04 -7.45 5.46
CA ARG A 182 5.50 -7.44 4.11
C ARG A 182 6.19 -6.36 3.25
N GLU A 183 6.33 -5.12 3.72
CA GLU A 183 7.04 -4.07 2.98
C GLU A 183 8.51 -4.42 2.77
N ALA A 184 9.21 -4.93 3.80
CA ALA A 184 10.60 -5.35 3.64
C ALA A 184 10.75 -6.47 2.60
N LYS A 185 9.81 -7.42 2.57
CA LYS A 185 9.78 -8.46 1.54
C LYS A 185 9.46 -7.90 0.15
N MET A 186 8.48 -7.00 0.05
CA MET A 186 8.09 -6.33 -1.17
C MET A 186 9.26 -5.58 -1.81
N VAL A 187 9.99 -4.79 -1.02
CA VAL A 187 11.17 -4.04 -1.49
C VAL A 187 12.22 -4.99 -2.05
N ARG A 188 12.57 -6.07 -1.33
CA ARG A 188 13.56 -7.03 -1.81
C ARG A 188 13.14 -7.70 -3.12
N ASP A 189 11.97 -8.33 -3.12
CA ASP A 189 11.50 -9.14 -4.24
C ASP A 189 11.31 -8.32 -5.51
N PHE A 190 10.81 -7.08 -5.39
CA PHE A 190 10.47 -6.27 -6.54
C PHE A 190 11.68 -5.55 -7.13
N VAL A 191 12.65 -5.16 -6.29
CA VAL A 191 13.94 -4.62 -6.77
C VAL A 191 14.71 -5.69 -7.52
N GLU A 192 14.74 -6.93 -7.04
CA GLU A 192 15.30 -8.08 -7.78
C GLU A 192 14.58 -8.30 -9.12
N GLY A 193 13.28 -8.01 -9.19
CA GLY A 193 12.47 -8.03 -10.40
C GLY A 193 12.58 -6.79 -11.30
N GLY A 194 13.45 -5.83 -10.98
CA GLY A 194 13.66 -4.61 -11.78
C GLY A 194 12.56 -3.55 -11.64
N VAL A 195 11.85 -3.52 -10.52
CA VAL A 195 10.90 -2.47 -10.14
C VAL A 195 11.51 -1.64 -9.01
N ALA A 196 11.61 -0.33 -9.19
CA ALA A 196 12.02 0.57 -8.12
C ALA A 196 10.88 0.73 -7.10
N VAL A 197 11.16 0.49 -5.83
CA VAL A 197 10.19 0.58 -4.74
C VAL A 197 10.59 1.65 -3.74
N ASP A 198 9.72 2.64 -3.54
CA ASP A 198 9.87 3.72 -2.59
C ASP A 198 8.80 3.60 -1.49
N VAL A 199 9.22 3.17 -0.28
CA VAL A 199 8.35 3.12 0.90
C VAL A 199 8.62 4.36 1.75
N VAL A 200 7.61 5.20 1.97
CA VAL A 200 7.78 6.53 2.59
C VAL A 200 7.00 6.66 3.91
N HIS A 201 7.56 7.45 4.83
CA HIS A 201 6.90 7.79 6.08
C HIS A 201 5.85 8.89 5.88
N ASP A 202 4.62 8.61 6.31
CA ASP A 202 3.44 9.49 6.15
C ASP A 202 2.48 9.44 7.36
N THR A 203 2.61 8.45 8.24
CA THR A 203 1.69 8.24 9.38
C THR A 203 2.00 9.12 10.59
N CYS A 204 3.23 9.61 10.70
CA CYS A 204 3.68 10.39 11.84
C CYS A 204 4.35 11.67 11.34
N VAL A 205 4.07 12.78 12.01
CA VAL A 205 4.74 14.07 11.74
C VAL A 205 6.25 13.98 11.98
N VAL A 206 6.64 13.25 13.02
CA VAL A 206 8.05 12.96 13.34
C VAL A 206 8.24 11.46 13.26
N ASN A 207 9.23 10.99 12.50
CA ASN A 207 9.33 9.56 12.21
C ASN A 207 9.78 8.80 13.46
N PRO A 208 9.30 7.55 13.65
CA PRO A 208 9.79 6.69 14.72
C PRO A 208 11.31 6.54 14.66
N GLY A 209 11.97 6.78 15.79
CA GLY A 209 13.43 6.69 15.92
C GLY A 209 14.17 8.02 15.75
N GLU A 210 13.55 9.07 15.21
CA GLU A 210 14.17 10.40 15.11
C GLU A 210 14.29 11.07 16.48
N LEU A 211 13.28 10.89 17.34
CA LEU A 211 13.30 11.39 18.71
C LEU A 211 13.78 10.33 19.69
N VAL A 212 14.96 10.58 20.26
CA VAL A 212 15.55 9.75 21.30
C VAL A 212 15.78 10.56 22.58
N SER A 213 15.79 9.86 23.71
CA SER A 213 16.21 10.41 25.00
C SER A 213 17.70 10.76 24.99
N GLY A 214 18.17 11.48 26.02
CA GLY A 214 19.60 11.78 26.18
C GLY A 214 20.51 10.54 26.28
N GLN A 215 19.96 9.34 26.47
CA GLN A 215 20.69 8.07 26.42
C GLN A 215 20.67 7.40 25.03
N GLY A 216 20.13 8.08 24.00
CA GLY A 216 20.01 7.53 22.65
C GLY A 216 18.94 6.44 22.50
N LYS A 217 18.03 6.30 23.47
CA LYS A 217 16.95 5.28 23.47
C LYS A 217 15.58 5.92 23.23
N PRO A 218 14.61 5.17 22.69
CA PRO A 218 13.22 5.60 22.65
C PRO A 218 12.72 6.03 24.03
N TYR A 219 11.84 7.03 24.06
CA TYR A 219 11.24 7.48 25.30
C TYR A 219 10.29 6.43 25.88
N ALA A 220 10.41 6.16 27.18
CA ALA A 220 9.50 5.28 27.91
C ALA A 220 8.34 6.04 28.60
N VAL A 221 8.42 7.38 28.68
CA VAL A 221 7.45 8.23 29.36
C VAL A 221 6.97 9.32 28.40
N TYR A 222 5.66 9.55 28.37
CA TYR A 222 5.01 10.51 27.47
C TYR A 222 5.47 11.95 27.69
N SER A 223 5.45 12.46 28.94
CA SER A 223 5.68 13.90 29.16
C SER A 223 7.09 14.38 28.73
N PRO A 224 8.18 13.63 28.98
CA PRO A 224 9.49 13.94 28.39
C PRO A 224 9.49 13.85 26.86
N TRP A 225 8.88 12.81 26.28
CA TRP A 225 8.76 12.68 24.83
C TRP A 225 8.05 13.89 24.20
N PHE A 226 6.90 14.29 24.76
CA PHE A 226 6.08 15.38 24.24
C PHE A 226 6.83 16.71 24.27
N ARG A 227 7.56 17.03 25.35
CA ARG A 227 8.38 18.25 25.41
C ARG A 227 9.45 18.28 24.32
N SER A 228 10.15 17.16 24.11
CA SER A 228 11.14 17.04 23.05
C SER A 228 10.52 17.08 21.65
N TRP A 229 9.34 16.47 21.48
CA TRP A 229 8.60 16.48 20.21
C TRP A 229 8.17 17.90 19.82
N VAL A 230 7.63 18.69 20.76
CA VAL A 230 7.26 20.10 20.52
C VAL A 230 8.47 20.94 20.17
N ALA A 231 9.57 20.81 20.92
CA ALA A 231 10.81 21.54 20.62
C ALA A 231 11.34 21.19 19.22
N HIS A 232 11.33 19.90 18.87
CA HIS A 232 11.75 19.44 17.55
C HIS A 232 10.89 20.01 16.43
N LEU A 233 9.56 20.09 16.59
CA LEU A 233 8.70 20.70 15.59
C LEU A 233 8.94 22.21 15.41
N HIS A 234 9.19 22.94 16.49
CA HIS A 234 9.51 24.37 16.38
C HIS A 234 10.82 24.60 15.61
N GLU A 235 11.79 23.70 15.73
CA GLU A 235 13.04 23.73 14.97
C GLU A 235 12.85 23.24 13.52
N ASN A 236 11.90 22.34 13.29
CA ASN A 236 11.68 21.65 12.02
C ASN A 236 10.27 21.92 11.47
N GLY A 237 9.90 23.20 11.34
CA GLY A 237 8.55 23.60 10.91
C GLY A 237 8.10 23.00 9.56
N HIS A 238 9.06 22.69 8.68
CA HIS A 238 8.81 22.05 7.39
C HIS A 238 8.18 20.64 7.49
N LEU A 239 8.27 19.98 8.66
CA LEU A 239 7.59 18.70 8.90
C LEU A 239 6.06 18.82 8.91
N LEU A 240 5.55 20.05 9.02
CA LEU A 240 4.12 20.38 8.95
C LEU A 240 3.68 20.85 7.56
N ASP A 241 4.60 20.89 6.59
CA ASP A 241 4.26 21.26 5.21
C ASP A 241 3.41 20.15 4.59
N LEU A 242 2.26 20.54 4.04
CA LEU A 242 1.32 19.62 3.42
C LEU A 242 1.78 19.22 2.02
N PHE A 243 1.54 17.97 1.64
CA PHE A 243 1.73 17.53 0.26
C PHE A 243 0.52 17.88 -0.61
N ALA A 244 0.78 18.42 -1.80
CA ALA A 244 -0.27 18.76 -2.75
C ALA A 244 -0.98 17.50 -3.29
N ALA A 245 -2.23 17.67 -3.71
CA ALA A 245 -2.97 16.63 -4.43
C ALA A 245 -2.25 16.23 -5.74
N PRO A 246 -2.46 15.00 -6.24
CA PRO A 246 -1.88 14.57 -7.50
C PRO A 246 -2.39 15.42 -8.68
N GLY A 247 -1.55 15.57 -9.70
CA GLY A 247 -1.96 16.18 -10.96
C GLY A 247 -2.80 15.21 -11.80
N ALA A 248 -3.65 15.75 -12.66
CA ALA A 248 -4.41 14.93 -13.60
C ALA A 248 -3.48 14.14 -14.54
N ASN A 249 -3.87 12.90 -14.84
CA ASN A 249 -3.19 12.07 -15.82
C ASN A 249 -3.24 12.71 -17.22
N PRO A 250 -2.24 12.43 -18.09
CA PRO A 250 -2.29 12.90 -19.46
C PRO A 250 -3.50 12.30 -20.20
N SER A 251 -4.08 13.00 -21.17
CA SER A 251 -5.25 12.53 -21.92
C SER A 251 -5.03 11.18 -22.62
N SER A 252 -3.78 10.86 -22.97
CA SER A 252 -3.38 9.55 -23.54
C SER A 252 -3.44 8.39 -22.53
N ALA A 253 -3.61 8.67 -21.23
CA ALA A 253 -3.71 7.66 -20.17
C ALA A 253 -4.96 6.78 -20.34
N ARG A 254 -6.08 7.35 -20.80
CA ARG A 254 -7.35 6.61 -20.99
C ARG A 254 -7.26 5.49 -22.02
N GLU A 255 -6.38 5.63 -23.01
CA GLU A 255 -6.15 4.58 -24.01
C GLU A 255 -5.23 3.50 -23.47
N LYS A 256 -4.16 3.90 -22.77
CA LYS A 256 -3.16 3.00 -22.19
C LYS A 256 -3.74 2.16 -21.05
N ILE A 257 -4.64 2.74 -20.26
CA ILE A 257 -5.14 2.13 -19.02
C ILE A 257 -6.62 1.73 -19.13
N ARG A 258 -7.15 1.59 -20.36
CA ARG A 258 -8.56 1.25 -20.60
C ARG A 258 -9.01 -0.03 -19.88
N SER A 259 -8.09 -0.98 -19.63
CA SER A 259 -8.40 -2.22 -18.93
C SER A 259 -8.61 -2.07 -17.42
N LEU A 260 -8.28 -0.90 -16.82
CA LEU A 260 -8.38 -0.66 -15.37
C LEU A 260 -9.50 0.32 -14.98
N VAL A 261 -10.21 0.89 -15.97
CA VAL A 261 -11.33 1.82 -15.78
C VAL A 261 -12.64 1.05 -15.79
#